data_AF-A0A6G3CN04-F1
#
_entry.id   AF-A0A6G3CN04-F1
#
_cell.length_a   1.000
_cell.length_b   1.000
_cell.length_c   1.000
_cell.angle_alpha   90.00
_cell.angle_beta   90.00
_cell.angle_gamma   90.00
#
_symmetry.space_group_name_H-M   'P 1'
#
loop_
_entity.id
_entity.type
_entity.pdbx_description
1 polymer ?
#
loop_
_entity_poly.entity_id
_entity_poly.type
_entity_poly.pdbx_seq_one_letter_code
_entity_poly.pdbx_strand_id
1 'polypeptide(L)'
;KAPGFGDRRKAMLGDIATLTGATVIAEEVGLKLDQAGLDVLGTARRVTVSKDDTTIVDGGGNTEDVKGRVNQIKAEIESTDSDWDREKLQERLAKLAGGVCVIRVGAATEVELKEKKHRLEDAISATRAAVEEGIVSGGGSAIVHAVKVLEGNLGKTGDEATGVAVVRRAAVEPLRWIAENAGLEGYVITSKVADLDKGQGFNAATGEYGDLVKAGVIDPVKVTRSALENAASIASLLLTTETLVVEKPAEEEADAGHGGHGHSH
;
A
#
# COMPACT_ATOMS: atom_id res chain seq x y z
N LYS A 1 7.83 -17.71 -1.36
CA LYS A 1 8.83 -18.06 -0.32
C LYS A 1 8.09 -18.65 0.88
N ALA A 2 8.70 -19.53 1.68
CA ALA A 2 8.06 -20.00 2.91
C ALA A 2 7.94 -18.84 3.93
N PRO A 3 6.83 -18.70 4.66
CA PRO A 3 6.67 -17.65 5.66
C PRO A 3 7.53 -17.97 6.90
N GLY A 4 8.22 -16.96 7.43
CA GLY A 4 9.05 -17.09 8.63
C GLY A 4 10.35 -17.88 8.44
N PHE A 5 11.06 -18.06 9.56
CA PHE A 5 12.38 -18.70 9.63
C PHE A 5 12.42 -19.69 10.80
N GLY A 6 13.31 -20.70 10.72
CA GLY A 6 13.47 -21.71 11.77
C GLY A 6 12.18 -22.47 12.08
N ASP A 7 11.93 -22.73 13.36
CA ASP A 7 10.74 -23.47 13.82
C ASP A 7 9.43 -22.75 13.52
N ARG A 8 9.47 -21.41 13.46
CA ARG A 8 8.30 -20.62 13.06
C ARG A 8 7.87 -20.94 11.63
N ARG A 9 8.83 -21.22 10.73
CA ARG A 9 8.50 -21.64 9.36
C ARG A 9 7.72 -22.94 9.36
N LYS A 10 8.16 -23.92 10.15
CA LYS A 10 7.47 -25.22 10.28
C LYS A 10 6.06 -25.03 10.86
N ALA A 11 5.95 -24.23 11.92
CA ALA A 11 4.67 -23.96 12.55
C ALA A 11 3.68 -23.25 11.60
N MET A 12 4.13 -22.24 10.85
CA MET A 12 3.30 -21.52 9.88
C MET A 12 2.93 -22.37 8.66
N LEU A 13 3.81 -23.25 8.20
CA LEU A 13 3.47 -24.23 7.16
C LEU A 13 2.41 -25.22 7.66
N GLY A 14 2.49 -25.65 8.92
CA GLY A 14 1.46 -26.45 9.57
C GLY A 14 0.11 -25.72 9.66
N ASP A 15 0.12 -24.41 9.93
CA ASP A 15 -1.08 -23.58 9.94
C ASP A 15 -1.73 -23.52 8.54
N ILE A 16 -0.93 -23.31 7.49
CA ILE A 16 -1.41 -23.30 6.10
C ILE A 16 -1.94 -24.67 5.69
N ALA A 17 -1.24 -25.74 6.09
CA ALA A 17 -1.65 -27.12 5.84
C ALA A 17 -3.01 -27.41 6.47
N THR A 18 -3.20 -27.05 7.74
CA THR A 18 -4.48 -27.19 8.45
C THR A 18 -5.59 -26.40 7.75
N LEU A 19 -5.30 -25.17 7.31
CA LEU A 19 -6.27 -24.31 6.61
C LEU A 19 -6.69 -24.88 5.25
N THR A 20 -5.77 -25.52 4.52
CA THR A 20 -6.00 -25.99 3.14
C THR A 20 -6.32 -27.48 3.06
N GLY A 21 -6.20 -28.22 4.16
CA GLY A 21 -6.27 -29.68 4.20
C GLY A 21 -5.03 -30.38 3.64
N ALA A 22 -3.92 -29.66 3.45
CA ALA A 22 -2.66 -30.24 2.99
C ALA A 22 -1.95 -31.00 4.10
N THR A 23 -0.95 -31.80 3.73
CA THR A 23 0.06 -32.34 4.64
C THR A 23 1.42 -31.69 4.35
N VAL A 24 2.11 -31.20 5.39
CA VAL A 24 3.44 -30.62 5.21
C VAL A 24 4.45 -31.72 4.91
N ILE A 25 5.06 -31.67 3.73
CA ILE A 25 6.12 -32.60 3.34
C ILE A 25 7.41 -32.16 4.05
N ALA A 26 7.85 -32.96 5.03
CA ALA A 26 9.10 -32.74 5.75
C ALA A 26 9.80 -34.08 6.00
N GLU A 27 11.12 -34.09 5.84
CA GLU A 27 11.96 -35.30 6.02
C GLU A 27 11.84 -35.88 7.43
N GLU A 28 11.63 -35.03 8.45
CA GLU A 28 11.42 -35.41 9.86
C GLU A 28 10.17 -36.27 10.07
N VAL A 29 9.18 -36.15 9.18
CA VAL A 29 7.92 -36.92 9.21
C VAL A 29 8.00 -38.12 8.26
N GLY A 30 9.16 -38.36 7.64
CA GLY A 30 9.40 -39.49 6.73
C GLY A 30 8.78 -39.34 5.35
N LEU A 31 8.23 -38.16 5.01
CA LEU A 31 7.66 -37.87 3.70
C LEU A 31 8.71 -37.25 2.78
N LYS A 32 8.89 -37.86 1.60
CA LYS A 32 9.76 -37.34 0.55
C LYS A 32 8.94 -36.78 -0.60
N LEU A 33 9.47 -35.73 -1.24
CA LEU A 33 8.78 -35.01 -2.32
C LEU A 33 8.52 -35.90 -3.55
N ASP A 34 9.39 -36.86 -3.82
CA ASP A 34 9.27 -37.82 -4.92
C ASP A 34 8.16 -38.87 -4.71
N GLN A 35 7.68 -39.01 -3.48
CA GLN A 35 6.61 -39.94 -3.08
C GLN A 35 5.28 -39.23 -2.81
N ALA A 36 5.21 -37.90 -2.96
CA ALA A 36 4.03 -37.12 -2.68
C ALA A 36 2.95 -37.29 -3.77
N GLY A 37 1.77 -37.77 -3.37
CA GLY A 37 0.59 -37.86 -4.23
C GLY A 37 -0.32 -36.63 -4.16
N LEU A 38 -1.47 -36.69 -4.84
CA LEU A 38 -2.48 -35.63 -4.78
C LEU A 38 -3.20 -35.56 -3.43
N ASP A 39 -3.14 -36.63 -2.64
CA ASP A 39 -3.73 -36.78 -1.31
C ASP A 39 -3.08 -35.91 -0.25
N VAL A 40 -1.81 -35.54 -0.43
CA VAL A 40 -1.09 -34.65 0.50
C VAL A 40 -1.21 -33.17 0.12
N LEU A 41 -1.81 -32.86 -1.03
CA LEU A 41 -1.99 -31.49 -1.49
C LEU A 41 -3.22 -30.84 -0.85
N GLY A 42 -3.08 -29.56 -0.50
CA GLY A 42 -4.21 -28.75 -0.03
C GLY A 42 -5.02 -28.19 -1.18
N THR A 43 -6.27 -27.83 -0.88
CA THR A 43 -7.15 -27.13 -1.82
C THR A 43 -7.52 -25.76 -1.29
N ALA A 44 -7.80 -24.82 -2.20
CA ALA A 44 -8.33 -23.51 -1.86
C ALA A 44 -9.16 -22.99 -3.04
N ARG A 45 -10.20 -22.21 -2.75
CA ARG A 45 -11.07 -21.63 -3.78
C ARG A 45 -10.34 -20.62 -4.66
N ARG A 46 -9.52 -19.76 -4.06
CA ARG A 46 -8.75 -18.73 -4.78
C ARG A 46 -7.47 -18.40 -4.04
N VAL A 47 -6.37 -18.32 -4.79
CA VAL A 47 -5.09 -17.82 -4.28
C VAL A 47 -4.70 -16.59 -5.09
N THR A 48 -4.30 -15.53 -4.40
CA THR A 48 -3.82 -14.28 -5.03
C THR A 48 -2.43 -13.98 -4.52
N VAL A 49 -1.49 -13.80 -5.45
CA VAL A 49 -0.07 -13.56 -5.15
C VAL A 49 0.29 -12.18 -5.71
N SER A 50 0.81 -11.31 -4.84
CA SER A 50 1.42 -10.03 -5.21
C SER A 50 2.95 -10.12 -5.07
N LYS A 51 3.65 -9.01 -5.29
CA LYS A 51 5.11 -8.93 -5.10
C LYS A 51 5.53 -9.31 -3.68
N ASP A 52 4.77 -8.84 -2.69
CA ASP A 52 5.15 -8.91 -1.28
C ASP A 52 4.22 -9.84 -0.45
N ASP A 53 3.01 -10.13 -0.95
CA ASP A 53 1.99 -10.87 -0.21
C ASP A 53 1.43 -12.08 -0.96
N THR A 54 0.92 -13.05 -0.20
CA THR A 54 0.14 -14.19 -0.72
C THR A 54 -1.10 -14.37 0.13
N THR A 55 -2.28 -14.31 -0.50
CA THR A 55 -3.58 -14.48 0.16
C THR A 55 -4.24 -15.76 -0.33
N ILE A 56 -4.60 -16.63 0.61
CA ILE A 56 -5.35 -17.87 0.36
C ILE A 56 -6.78 -17.63 0.84
N VAL A 57 -7.75 -17.78 -0.06
CA VAL A 57 -9.17 -17.56 0.21
C VAL A 57 -9.88 -18.90 0.20
N ASP A 58 -10.60 -19.18 1.30
CA ASP A 58 -11.49 -20.34 1.43
C ASP A 58 -10.74 -21.66 1.17
N GLY A 59 -9.87 -22.01 2.12
CA GLY A 59 -9.10 -23.25 2.10
C GLY A 59 -9.99 -24.46 2.37
N GLY A 60 -9.72 -25.59 1.71
CA GLY A 60 -10.53 -26.81 1.81
C GLY A 60 -10.28 -27.65 3.05
N GLY A 61 -9.60 -27.12 4.07
CA GLY A 61 -9.39 -27.80 5.34
C GLY A 61 -10.67 -27.94 6.16
N ASN A 62 -10.73 -28.93 7.05
CA ASN A 62 -11.87 -29.12 7.93
C ASN A 62 -11.98 -27.97 8.94
N THR A 63 -13.18 -27.43 9.12
CA THR A 63 -13.44 -26.34 10.08
C THR A 63 -13.11 -26.74 11.52
N GLU A 64 -13.27 -28.02 11.88
CA GLU A 64 -12.91 -28.52 13.21
C GLU A 64 -11.40 -28.49 13.45
N ASP A 65 -10.60 -28.89 12.46
CA ASP A 65 -9.14 -28.88 12.55
C ASP A 65 -8.61 -27.43 12.67
N VAL A 66 -9.20 -26.50 11.90
CA VAL A 66 -8.87 -25.07 12.00
C VAL A 66 -9.21 -24.53 13.39
N LYS A 67 -10.38 -24.87 13.94
CA LYS A 67 -10.77 -24.47 15.32
C LYS A 67 -9.84 -25.08 16.37
N GLY A 68 -9.47 -26.35 16.21
CA GLY A 68 -8.51 -27.03 17.08
C GLY A 68 -7.16 -26.32 17.08
N ARG A 69 -6.67 -25.96 15.88
CA ARG A 69 -5.42 -25.21 15.71
C ARG A 69 -5.47 -23.81 16.33
N VAL A 70 -6.59 -23.09 16.16
CA VAL A 70 -6.83 -21.79 16.79
C VAL A 70 -6.78 -21.91 18.33
N ASN A 71 -7.41 -22.93 18.89
CA ASN A 71 -7.42 -23.15 20.35
C ASN A 71 -6.03 -23.54 20.88
N GLN A 72 -5.28 -24.34 20.12
CA GLN A 72 -3.90 -24.67 20.45
C GLN A 72 -3.03 -23.41 20.57
N ILE A 73 -3.11 -22.51 19.58
CA ILE A 73 -2.33 -21.27 19.59
C ILE A 73 -2.76 -20.35 20.75
N LYS A 74 -4.05 -20.32 21.10
CA LYS A 74 -4.53 -19.56 22.28
C LYS A 74 -3.94 -20.10 23.58
N ALA A 75 -3.90 -21.42 23.76
CA ALA A 75 -3.28 -22.02 24.93
C ALA A 75 -1.76 -21.74 24.98
N GLU A 76 -1.07 -21.80 23.84
CA GLU A 76 0.35 -21.44 23.73
C GLU A 76 0.60 -19.97 24.15
N ILE A 77 -0.29 -19.04 23.74
CA ILE A 77 -0.25 -17.61 24.12
C ILE A 77 -0.39 -17.42 25.63
N GLU A 78 -1.28 -18.17 26.29
CA GLU A 78 -1.50 -18.07 27.73
C GLU A 78 -0.33 -18.67 28.52
N SER A 79 0.34 -19.68 27.96
CA SER A 79 1.46 -20.37 28.62
C SER A 79 2.82 -19.70 28.44
N THR A 80 2.95 -18.72 27.55
CA THR A 80 4.24 -18.06 27.29
C THR A 80 4.49 -16.84 28.19
N ASP A 81 5.68 -16.83 28.79
CA ASP A 81 6.21 -15.72 29.59
C ASP A 81 6.97 -14.68 28.74
N SER A 82 7.17 -14.97 27.45
CA SER A 82 7.90 -14.12 26.51
C SER A 82 6.93 -13.23 25.74
N ASP A 83 7.03 -11.91 25.92
CA ASP A 83 6.20 -10.92 25.21
C ASP A 83 6.42 -10.99 23.69
N TRP A 84 7.64 -11.30 23.25
CA TRP A 84 7.95 -11.48 21.84
C TRP A 84 7.22 -12.69 21.26
N ASP A 85 7.25 -13.84 21.94
CA ASP A 85 6.54 -15.04 21.48
C ASP A 85 5.03 -14.83 21.49
N ARG A 86 4.51 -14.13 22.50
CA ARG A 86 3.10 -13.75 22.59
C ARG A 86 2.66 -12.95 21.37
N GLU A 87 3.41 -11.91 21.00
CA GLU A 87 3.13 -11.10 19.81
C GLU A 87 3.12 -11.96 18.53
N LYS A 88 4.10 -12.84 18.38
CA LYS A 88 4.22 -13.68 17.17
C LYS A 88 3.17 -14.79 17.09
N LEU A 89 2.71 -15.31 18.21
CA LEU A 89 1.59 -16.22 18.26
C LEU A 89 0.27 -15.49 17.97
N GLN A 90 0.11 -14.26 18.45
CA GLN A 90 -1.06 -13.42 18.12
C GLN A 90 -1.13 -13.11 16.61
N GLU A 91 0.00 -12.84 15.94
CA GLU A 91 0.03 -12.68 14.48
C GLU A 91 -0.48 -13.93 13.73
N ARG A 92 -0.06 -15.13 14.19
CA ARG A 92 -0.50 -16.41 13.60
C ARG A 92 -1.98 -16.66 13.86
N LEU A 93 -2.41 -16.44 15.10
CA LEU A 93 -3.81 -16.55 15.52
C LEU A 93 -4.69 -15.63 14.68
N ALA A 94 -4.28 -14.37 14.47
CA ALA A 94 -5.02 -13.40 13.68
C ALA A 94 -5.19 -13.86 12.22
N LYS A 95 -4.17 -14.50 11.63
CA LYS A 95 -4.26 -15.03 10.25
C LYS A 95 -5.18 -16.24 10.13
N LEU A 96 -5.25 -17.09 11.16
CA LEU A 96 -6.13 -18.26 11.17
C LEU A 96 -7.57 -17.92 11.57
N ALA A 97 -7.76 -17.05 12.55
CA ALA A 97 -9.07 -16.69 13.09
C ALA A 97 -9.73 -15.51 12.35
N GLY A 98 -8.93 -14.60 11.77
CA GLY A 98 -9.41 -13.36 11.14
C GLY A 98 -10.18 -13.57 9.84
N GLY A 99 -10.09 -14.77 9.25
CA GLY A 99 -10.78 -15.13 8.02
C GLY A 99 -10.42 -14.22 6.84
N VAL A 100 -11.06 -14.48 5.70
CA VAL A 100 -10.95 -13.61 4.52
C VAL A 100 -12.33 -13.14 4.13
N CYS A 101 -12.57 -11.84 4.18
CA CYS A 101 -13.79 -11.23 3.67
C CYS A 101 -13.67 -11.00 2.15
N VAL A 102 -14.69 -11.42 1.40
CA VAL A 102 -14.77 -11.20 -0.05
C VAL A 102 -15.90 -10.22 -0.35
N ILE A 103 -15.54 -9.01 -0.80
CA ILE A 103 -16.49 -7.99 -1.26
C ILE A 103 -16.73 -8.20 -2.76
N ARG A 104 -17.99 -8.41 -3.15
CA ARG A 104 -18.39 -8.54 -4.55
C ARG A 104 -19.03 -7.23 -5.02
N VAL A 105 -18.45 -6.65 -6.08
CA VAL A 105 -18.91 -5.40 -6.68
C VAL A 105 -19.73 -5.71 -7.92
N GLY A 106 -20.88 -5.05 -8.08
CA GLY A 106 -21.73 -5.16 -9.27
C GLY A 106 -21.93 -3.80 -9.93
N ALA A 107 -22.06 -3.79 -11.25
CA ALA A 107 -22.40 -2.61 -12.04
C ALA A 107 -23.18 -3.00 -13.30
N ALA A 108 -23.81 -2.01 -13.95
CA ALA A 108 -24.64 -2.25 -15.13
C ALA A 108 -23.79 -2.45 -16.41
N THR A 109 -22.61 -1.83 -16.45
CA THR A 109 -21.66 -1.95 -17.58
C THR A 109 -20.28 -2.39 -17.10
N GLU A 110 -19.47 -2.93 -18.00
CA GLU A 110 -18.09 -3.36 -17.68
C GLU A 110 -17.20 -2.19 -17.27
N VAL A 111 -17.38 -1.03 -17.90
CA VAL A 111 -16.60 0.18 -17.59
C VAL A 111 -16.90 0.66 -16.17
N GLU A 112 -18.19 0.74 -15.80
CA GLU A 112 -18.59 1.07 -14.43
C GLU A 112 -18.11 0.03 -13.42
N LEU A 113 -18.11 -1.26 -13.79
CA LEU A 113 -17.65 -2.32 -12.91
C LEU A 113 -16.17 -2.12 -12.57
N LYS A 114 -15.33 -1.83 -13.57
CA LYS A 114 -13.90 -1.57 -13.37
C LYS A 114 -13.67 -0.33 -12.52
N GLU A 115 -14.38 0.76 -12.79
CA GLU A 115 -14.28 1.99 -12.02
C GLU A 115 -14.70 1.79 -10.55
N LYS A 116 -15.89 1.23 -10.30
CA LYS A 116 -16.37 0.96 -8.93
C LYS A 116 -15.47 0.00 -8.18
N LYS A 117 -14.92 -1.00 -8.88
CA LYS A 117 -13.97 -1.95 -8.30
C LYS A 117 -12.70 -1.22 -7.84
N HIS A 118 -12.07 -0.42 -8.70
CA HIS A 118 -10.87 0.34 -8.34
C HIS A 118 -11.15 1.32 -7.19
N ARG A 119 -12.28 2.03 -7.24
CA ARG A 119 -12.69 2.94 -6.16
C ARG A 119 -12.85 2.22 -4.81
N LEU A 120 -13.38 1.00 -4.81
CA LEU A 120 -13.48 0.18 -3.61
C LEU A 120 -12.12 -0.35 -3.14
N GLU A 121 -11.23 -0.74 -4.06
CA GLU A 121 -9.86 -1.14 -3.74
C GLU A 121 -9.09 0.01 -3.06
N ASP A 122 -9.25 1.23 -3.57
CA ASP A 122 -8.68 2.45 -2.98
C ASP A 122 -9.27 2.73 -1.59
N ALA A 123 -10.60 2.65 -1.45
CA ALA A 123 -11.27 2.88 -0.18
C ALA A 123 -10.83 1.87 0.91
N ILE A 124 -10.68 0.60 0.55
CA ILE A 124 -10.19 -0.45 1.47
C ILE A 124 -8.74 -0.16 1.88
N SER A 125 -7.89 0.23 0.93
CA SER A 125 -6.48 0.53 1.18
C SER A 125 -6.32 1.77 2.07
N ALA A 126 -7.09 2.84 1.80
CA ALA A 126 -7.11 4.04 2.61
C ALA A 126 -7.61 3.76 4.04
N THR A 127 -8.66 2.97 4.19
CA THR A 127 -9.20 2.59 5.51
C THR A 127 -8.18 1.78 6.31
N ARG A 128 -7.48 0.83 5.68
CA ARG A 128 -6.40 0.07 6.34
C ARG A 128 -5.27 0.99 6.80
N ALA A 129 -4.81 1.88 5.93
CA ALA A 129 -3.77 2.86 6.26
C ALA A 129 -4.19 3.78 7.41
N ALA A 130 -5.47 4.19 7.46
CA ALA A 130 -6.02 5.02 8.52
C ALA A 130 -6.10 4.29 9.87
N VAL A 131 -6.41 2.99 9.86
CA VAL A 131 -6.42 2.17 11.09
C VAL A 131 -4.99 1.96 11.61
N GLU A 132 -4.00 1.85 10.73
CA GLU A 132 -2.61 1.60 11.11
C GLU A 132 -1.91 2.82 11.73
N GLU A 133 -1.95 3.99 11.08
CA GLU A 133 -1.20 5.18 11.51
C GLU A 133 -2.11 6.37 11.91
N GLY A 134 -3.43 6.21 11.86
CA GLY A 134 -4.38 7.27 12.15
C GLY A 134 -4.71 8.17 10.96
N ILE A 135 -5.39 9.27 11.25
CA ILE A 135 -5.90 10.22 10.25
C ILE A 135 -5.42 11.65 10.54
N VAL A 136 -5.34 12.45 9.49
CA VAL A 136 -5.05 13.90 9.53
C VAL A 136 -6.07 14.69 8.72
N SER A 137 -6.07 16.02 8.89
CA SER A 137 -6.85 16.92 8.05
C SER A 137 -6.40 16.82 6.59
N GLY A 138 -7.33 16.43 5.72
CA GLY A 138 -7.01 16.12 4.34
C GLY A 138 -6.81 17.35 3.46
N GLY A 139 -6.91 17.13 2.14
CA GLY A 139 -6.84 18.21 1.15
C GLY A 139 -5.49 18.93 1.12
N GLY A 140 -4.42 18.27 1.55
CA GLY A 140 -3.08 18.87 1.67
C GLY A 140 -2.90 19.84 2.85
N SER A 141 -3.94 20.10 3.65
CA SER A 141 -3.86 21.07 4.76
C SER A 141 -2.90 20.62 5.86
N ALA A 142 -2.86 19.32 6.19
CA ALA A 142 -1.93 18.78 7.17
C ALA A 142 -0.46 19.04 6.81
N ILE A 143 -0.09 18.93 5.53
CA ILE A 143 1.28 19.20 5.08
C ILE A 143 1.61 20.69 5.23
N VAL A 144 0.70 21.57 4.80
CA VAL A 144 0.86 23.03 4.92
C VAL A 144 1.11 23.44 6.38
N HIS A 145 0.39 22.84 7.33
CA HIS A 145 0.59 23.09 8.75
C HIS A 145 1.88 22.48 9.30
N ALA A 146 2.24 21.27 8.87
CA ALA A 146 3.46 20.59 9.31
C ALA A 146 4.73 21.37 8.91
N VAL A 147 4.71 22.00 7.74
CA VAL A 147 5.83 22.75 7.16
C VAL A 147 6.25 23.96 7.99
N LYS A 148 5.40 24.49 8.88
CA LYS A 148 5.76 25.56 9.82
C LYS A 148 6.97 25.22 10.69
N VAL A 149 7.22 23.92 10.95
CA VAL A 149 8.42 23.49 11.70
C VAL A 149 9.73 23.85 10.99
N LEU A 150 9.69 24.09 9.67
CA LEU A 150 10.84 24.47 8.84
C LEU A 150 11.10 25.99 8.84
N GLU A 151 10.30 26.78 9.57
CA GLU A 151 10.59 28.20 9.79
C GLU A 151 11.95 28.39 10.46
N GLY A 152 12.70 29.41 10.05
CA GLY A 152 14.08 29.62 10.52
C GLY A 152 15.10 28.61 9.97
N ASN A 153 14.77 27.87 8.91
CA ASN A 153 15.65 26.92 8.22
C ASN A 153 16.24 25.84 9.14
N LEU A 154 15.58 25.52 10.27
CA LEU A 154 16.08 24.58 11.28
C LEU A 154 17.49 24.94 11.82
N GLY A 155 17.87 26.22 11.80
CA GLY A 155 19.22 26.67 12.19
C GLY A 155 20.33 26.26 11.22
N LYS A 156 19.98 25.75 10.02
CA LYS A 156 20.93 25.41 8.96
C LYS A 156 21.37 26.64 8.18
N THR A 157 22.53 26.55 7.54
CA THR A 157 23.14 27.62 6.74
C THR A 157 23.61 27.10 5.39
N GLY A 158 23.93 28.02 4.45
CA GLY A 158 24.42 27.66 3.12
C GLY A 158 23.46 26.76 2.33
N ASP A 159 24.01 25.71 1.70
CA ASP A 159 23.25 24.78 0.85
C ASP A 159 22.21 23.97 1.63
N GLU A 160 22.48 23.63 2.90
CA GLU A 160 21.51 22.96 3.75
C GLU A 160 20.27 23.83 3.98
N ALA A 161 20.44 25.13 4.20
CA ALA A 161 19.32 26.07 4.35
C ALA A 161 18.50 26.18 3.06
N THR A 162 19.18 26.13 1.91
CA THR A 162 18.52 26.11 0.59
C THR A 162 17.68 24.85 0.44
N GLY A 163 18.20 23.68 0.84
CA GLY A 163 17.45 22.43 0.85
C GLY A 163 16.18 22.49 1.70
N VAL A 164 16.26 23.06 2.91
CA VAL A 164 15.07 23.28 3.76
C VAL A 164 14.04 24.18 3.08
N ALA A 165 14.49 25.26 2.43
CA ALA A 165 13.61 26.18 1.70
C ALA A 165 12.92 25.49 0.50
N VAL A 166 13.60 24.59 -0.20
CA VAL A 166 13.03 23.80 -1.30
C VAL A 166 11.91 22.89 -0.80
N VAL A 167 12.15 22.13 0.28
CA VAL A 167 11.12 21.26 0.88
C VAL A 167 9.92 22.09 1.34
N ARG A 168 10.17 23.22 2.04
CA ARG A 168 9.11 24.13 2.49
C ARG A 168 8.24 24.63 1.33
N ARG A 169 8.86 24.98 0.19
CA ARG A 169 8.15 25.45 -1.00
C ARG A 169 7.38 24.32 -1.68
N ALA A 170 7.97 23.15 -1.84
CA ALA A 170 7.33 22.03 -2.54
C ALA A 170 6.14 21.44 -1.75
N ALA A 171 6.23 21.45 -0.43
CA ALA A 171 5.24 20.81 0.43
C ALA A 171 3.85 21.47 0.41
N VAL A 172 3.73 22.74 -0.03
CA VAL A 172 2.42 23.42 -0.18
C VAL A 172 1.76 23.17 -1.55
N GLU A 173 2.50 22.61 -2.51
CA GLU A 173 2.04 22.40 -3.88
C GLU A 173 0.82 21.46 -4.01
N PRO A 174 0.64 20.39 -3.18
CA PRO A 174 -0.55 19.56 -3.25
C PRO A 174 -1.85 20.34 -3.03
N LEU A 175 -1.91 21.19 -1.99
CA LEU A 175 -3.08 22.03 -1.74
C LEU A 175 -3.25 23.09 -2.85
N ARG A 176 -2.15 23.65 -3.37
CA ARG A 176 -2.22 24.59 -4.50
C ARG A 176 -2.91 23.96 -5.71
N TRP A 177 -2.48 22.75 -6.10
CA TRP A 177 -3.07 22.05 -7.24
C TRP A 177 -4.53 21.66 -7.00
N ILE A 178 -4.89 21.24 -5.79
CA ILE A 178 -6.28 20.96 -5.44
C ILE A 178 -7.15 22.22 -5.63
N ALA A 179 -6.67 23.38 -5.18
CA ALA A 179 -7.37 24.65 -5.34
C ALA A 179 -7.45 25.12 -6.80
N GLU A 180 -6.37 24.99 -7.57
CA GLU A 180 -6.35 25.36 -8.99
C GLU A 180 -7.26 24.47 -9.85
N ASN A 181 -7.28 23.17 -9.57
CA ASN A 181 -8.20 22.24 -10.23
C ASN A 181 -9.67 22.53 -9.86
N ALA A 182 -9.91 23.21 -8.74
CA ALA A 182 -11.23 23.72 -8.35
C ALA A 182 -11.54 25.12 -8.94
N GLY A 183 -10.64 25.68 -9.78
CA GLY A 183 -10.82 26.98 -10.43
C GLY A 183 -10.53 28.18 -9.52
N LEU A 184 -9.72 28.00 -8.48
CA LEU A 184 -9.38 29.04 -7.50
C LEU A 184 -7.89 29.38 -7.51
N GLU A 185 -7.54 30.53 -6.97
CA GLU A 185 -6.16 31.01 -6.88
C GLU A 185 -5.36 30.21 -5.83
N GLY A 186 -4.62 29.18 -6.29
CA GLY A 186 -4.03 28.19 -5.41
C GLY A 186 -3.09 28.75 -4.33
N TYR A 187 -2.22 29.71 -4.68
CA TYR A 187 -1.30 30.32 -3.70
C TYR A 187 -2.03 31.21 -2.67
N VAL A 188 -3.17 31.79 -3.03
CA VAL A 188 -4.01 32.55 -2.08
C VAL A 188 -4.64 31.58 -1.07
N ILE A 189 -5.13 30.43 -1.56
CA ILE A 189 -5.70 29.38 -0.69
C ILE A 189 -4.64 28.82 0.26
N THR A 190 -3.46 28.45 -0.25
CA THR A 190 -2.39 27.87 0.58
C THR A 190 -1.91 28.84 1.65
N SER A 191 -1.73 30.13 1.31
CA SER A 191 -1.38 31.16 2.28
C SER A 191 -2.43 31.28 3.37
N LYS A 192 -3.72 31.33 3.00
CA LYS A 192 -4.81 31.43 3.97
C LYS A 192 -4.90 30.20 4.87
N VAL A 193 -4.73 28.98 4.32
CA VAL A 193 -4.71 27.75 5.13
C VAL A 193 -3.51 27.72 6.08
N ALA A 194 -2.35 28.24 5.65
CA ALA A 194 -1.19 28.36 6.52
C ALA A 194 -1.47 29.23 7.76
N ASP A 195 -2.29 30.26 7.65
CA ASP A 195 -2.64 31.14 8.78
C ASP A 195 -3.68 30.54 9.74
N LEU A 196 -4.36 29.46 9.35
CA LEU A 196 -5.37 28.81 10.18
C LEU A 196 -4.76 27.87 11.24
N ASP A 197 -5.58 27.55 12.25
CA ASP A 197 -5.26 26.56 13.27
C ASP A 197 -5.15 25.15 12.71
N LYS A 198 -4.36 24.30 13.38
CA LYS A 198 -4.23 22.88 13.04
C LYS A 198 -5.60 22.20 12.99
N GLY A 199 -5.84 21.43 11.94
CA GLY A 199 -7.12 20.75 11.70
C GLY A 199 -8.13 21.57 10.89
N GLN A 200 -7.92 22.89 10.75
CA GLN A 200 -8.68 23.70 9.82
C GLN A 200 -8.04 23.70 8.43
N GLY A 201 -8.83 23.91 7.38
CA GLY A 201 -8.32 23.92 6.02
C GLY A 201 -9.37 24.37 5.02
N PHE A 202 -9.08 24.14 3.74
CA PHE A 202 -9.96 24.50 2.64
C PHE A 202 -10.60 23.23 2.05
N ASN A 203 -11.93 23.19 2.03
CA ASN A 203 -12.67 22.13 1.37
C ASN A 203 -12.97 22.53 -0.09
N ALA A 204 -12.21 21.99 -1.03
CA ALA A 204 -12.38 22.30 -2.45
C ALA A 204 -13.72 21.83 -3.05
N ALA A 205 -14.42 20.88 -2.41
CA ALA A 205 -15.72 20.43 -2.88
C ALA A 205 -16.84 21.44 -2.55
N THR A 206 -16.71 22.20 -1.46
CA THR A 206 -17.71 23.19 -1.04
C THR A 206 -17.25 24.64 -1.23
N GLY A 207 -15.95 24.87 -1.37
CA GLY A 207 -15.36 26.22 -1.43
C GLY A 207 -15.22 26.89 -0.06
N GLU A 208 -15.38 26.16 1.04
CA GLU A 208 -15.43 26.72 2.39
C GLU A 208 -14.18 26.39 3.22
N TYR A 209 -13.86 27.28 4.17
CA TYR A 209 -12.83 27.06 5.17
C TYR A 209 -13.45 26.53 6.47
N GLY A 210 -12.80 25.57 7.11
CA GLY A 210 -13.27 25.06 8.40
C GLY A 210 -12.53 23.81 8.85
N ASP A 211 -13.07 23.17 9.89
CA ASP A 211 -12.58 21.89 10.42
C ASP A 211 -12.81 20.77 9.41
N LEU A 212 -11.72 20.33 8.76
CA LEU A 212 -11.79 19.35 7.68
C LEU A 212 -12.18 17.96 8.18
N VAL A 213 -11.82 17.61 9.42
CA VAL A 213 -12.19 16.32 10.02
C VAL A 213 -13.70 16.28 10.23
N LYS A 214 -14.31 17.36 10.74
CA LYS A 214 -15.77 17.47 10.85
C LYS A 214 -16.47 17.52 9.50
N ALA A 215 -15.83 18.11 8.48
CA ALA A 215 -16.33 18.13 7.11
C ALA A 215 -16.17 16.79 6.37
N GLY A 216 -15.53 15.78 6.99
CA GLY A 216 -15.29 14.47 6.38
C GLY A 216 -14.15 14.44 5.35
N VAL A 217 -13.33 15.50 5.28
CA VAL A 217 -12.15 15.59 4.42
C VAL A 217 -10.92 15.15 5.23
N ILE A 218 -10.67 13.86 5.22
CA ILE A 218 -9.60 13.21 6.01
C ILE A 218 -8.67 12.44 5.10
N ASP A 219 -7.38 12.45 5.43
CA ASP A 219 -6.36 11.64 4.76
C ASP A 219 -5.68 10.71 5.79
N PRO A 220 -5.36 9.45 5.43
CA PRO A 220 -4.55 8.59 6.28
C PRO A 220 -3.15 9.17 6.48
N VAL A 221 -2.65 9.17 7.73
CA VAL A 221 -1.30 9.67 8.07
C VAL A 221 -0.23 8.99 7.22
N LYS A 222 -0.31 7.66 7.11
CA LYS A 222 0.61 6.83 6.33
C LYS A 222 0.73 7.30 4.89
N VAL A 223 -0.39 7.64 4.24
CA VAL A 223 -0.40 8.07 2.83
C VAL A 223 0.32 9.41 2.67
N THR A 224 -0.04 10.39 3.49
CA THR A 224 0.56 11.73 3.47
C THR A 224 2.07 11.69 3.74
N ARG A 225 2.48 10.92 4.75
CA ARG A 225 3.89 10.73 5.13
C ARG A 225 4.68 10.02 4.03
N SER A 226 4.20 8.86 3.58
CA SER A 226 4.88 8.07 2.55
C SER A 226 4.98 8.81 1.22
N ALA A 227 3.96 9.59 0.84
CA ALA A 227 4.02 10.41 -0.37
C ALA A 227 5.17 11.43 -0.32
N LEU A 228 5.31 12.15 0.81
CA LEU A 228 6.37 13.13 0.99
C LEU A 228 7.76 12.49 1.07
N GLU A 229 7.92 11.41 1.83
CA GLU A 229 9.18 10.68 1.98
C GLU A 229 9.68 10.13 0.64
N ASN A 230 8.79 9.49 -0.13
CA ASN A 230 9.13 8.94 -1.44
C ASN A 230 9.47 10.03 -2.46
N ALA A 231 8.71 11.13 -2.47
CA ALA A 231 9.00 12.27 -3.34
C ALA A 231 10.38 12.88 -3.03
N ALA A 232 10.69 13.08 -1.75
CA ALA A 232 12.00 13.58 -1.31
C ALA A 232 13.14 12.63 -1.66
N SER A 233 12.93 11.32 -1.52
CA SER A 233 13.91 10.29 -1.89
C SER A 233 14.27 10.35 -3.38
N ILE A 234 13.26 10.39 -4.27
CA ILE A 234 13.49 10.47 -5.72
C ILE A 234 14.11 11.82 -6.11
N ALA A 235 13.62 12.92 -5.54
CA ALA A 235 14.18 14.24 -5.81
C ALA A 235 15.66 14.34 -5.41
N SER A 236 16.04 13.76 -4.26
CA SER A 236 17.43 13.75 -3.80
C SER A 236 18.33 12.96 -4.76
N LEU A 237 17.87 11.80 -5.22
CA LEU A 237 18.59 11.01 -6.23
C LEU A 237 18.82 11.81 -7.52
N LEU A 238 17.76 12.43 -8.05
CA LEU A 238 17.83 13.22 -9.28
C LEU A 238 18.74 14.44 -9.15
N LEU A 239 18.66 15.18 -8.04
CA LEU A 239 19.50 16.37 -7.81
C LEU A 239 20.99 16.03 -7.71
N THR A 240 21.34 14.81 -7.29
CA THR A 240 22.73 14.33 -7.23
C THR A 240 23.20 13.64 -8.52
N THR A 241 22.33 13.53 -9.52
CA THR A 241 22.66 12.84 -10.78
C THR A 241 23.37 13.79 -11.74
N GLU A 242 24.70 13.68 -11.81
CA GLU A 242 25.55 14.49 -12.71
C GLU A 242 25.58 13.96 -14.15
N THR A 243 25.30 12.67 -14.37
CA THR A 243 25.40 12.04 -15.68
C THR A 243 24.37 10.94 -15.85
N LEU A 244 23.71 10.93 -17.01
CA LEU A 244 22.76 9.91 -17.44
C LEU A 244 23.28 9.24 -18.71
N VAL A 245 23.35 7.91 -18.70
CA VAL A 245 23.66 7.10 -19.88
C VAL A 245 22.35 6.49 -20.37
N VAL A 246 22.00 6.76 -21.62
CA VAL A 246 20.77 6.26 -22.25
C VAL A 246 21.12 5.46 -23.50
N GLU A 247 20.30 4.48 -23.83
CA GLU A 247 20.39 3.80 -25.12
C GLU A 247 20.01 4.77 -26.24
N LYS A 248 20.81 4.80 -27.33
CA LYS A 248 20.47 5.62 -28.50
C LYS A 248 19.15 5.08 -29.07
N PRO A 249 18.14 5.94 -29.36
CA PRO A 249 16.95 5.51 -30.07
C PRO A 249 17.34 4.80 -31.38
N ALA A 250 16.69 3.67 -31.66
CA ALA A 250 16.83 3.04 -32.96
C ALA A 250 16.36 4.02 -34.04
N GLU A 251 17.13 4.15 -35.12
CA GLU A 251 16.65 4.87 -36.30
C GLU A 251 15.52 4.02 -36.90
N GLU A 252 14.31 4.57 -36.95
CA GLU A 252 13.24 3.96 -37.75
C GLU A 252 13.75 3.91 -39.19
N GLU A 253 13.86 2.71 -39.75
CA GLU A 253 14.12 2.56 -41.18
C GLU A 253 13.04 3.35 -41.92
N ALA A 254 13.44 4.45 -42.55
CA ALA A 254 12.57 5.17 -43.47
C ALA A 254 12.06 4.13 -44.46
N ASP A 255 10.75 3.89 -44.41
CA ASP A 255 10.04 2.96 -45.29
C ASP A 255 10.51 3.23 -46.71
N ALA A 256 11.46 2.40 -47.16
CA ALA A 256 12.12 2.56 -48.42
C ALA A 256 11.09 2.17 -49.45
N GLY A 257 10.39 3.20 -49.93
CA GLY A 257 9.34 3.13 -50.91
C GLY A 257 9.65 2.05 -51.93
N HIS A 258 8.93 0.94 -51.84
CA HIS A 258 8.84 0.00 -52.92
C HIS A 258 7.98 0.65 -54.00
N GLY A 259 8.69 1.42 -54.82
CA GLY A 259 8.30 1.84 -56.14
C GLY A 259 7.77 0.66 -56.95
N GLY A 260 6.86 1.01 -57.85
CA GLY A 260 5.96 0.08 -58.51
C GLY A 260 6.60 -1.09 -59.24
N HIS A 261 5.79 -2.12 -59.40
CA HIS A 261 5.82 -3.03 -60.54
C HIS A 261 4.44 -3.03 -61.17
N GLY A 262 4.34 -2.37 -62.32
CA GLY A 262 3.29 -2.64 -63.30
C GLY A 262 3.61 -3.89 -64.14
N HIS A 263 2.69 -4.17 -65.06
CA HIS A 263 2.62 -5.28 -66.05
C HIS A 263 1.85 -6.51 -65.54
N SER A 264 0.56 -6.66 -65.88
CA SER A 264 -0.04 -7.07 -67.17
C SER A 264 -0.09 -8.60 -67.35
N HIS A 265 -1.24 -9.20 -67.07
CA HIS A 265 -2.20 -9.72 -68.07
C HIS A 265 -3.43 -10.29 -67.37
#